data_AF-W4V3K3-F1
#
_entry.id   AF-W4V3K3-F1
#
_cell.length_a   1.000
_cell.length_b   1.000
_cell.length_c   1.000
_cell.angle_alpha   90.00
_cell.angle_beta   90.00
_cell.angle_gamma   90.00
#
_symmetry.space_group_name_H-M   'P 1'
#
loop_
_entity.id
_entity.type
_entity.pdbx_description
1 polymer ?
#
loop_
_entity_poly.entity_id
_entity_poly.type
_entity_poly.pdbx_seq_one_letter_code
_entity_poly.pdbx_strand_id
1 'polypeptide(L)' 'MRPFEEQKPVVVNLGSVQKETAQRIVDFLSGAIYALDGNIQKVSSDIFIVAPHNVDIMGDLKGDITAKAVFPWSK' A
#
# COMPACT_ATOMS: atom_id res chain seq x y z
N MET A 1 13.15 -5.14 -25.00
CA MET A 1 13.37 -5.33 -23.55
C MET A 1 13.35 -3.96 -22.88
N ARG A 2 12.20 -3.54 -22.34
CA ARG A 2 12.08 -2.33 -21.52
C ARG A 2 11.92 -2.78 -20.06
N PRO A 3 12.95 -2.62 -19.19
CA PRO A 3 12.89 -3.14 -17.82
C PRO A 3 12.01 -2.31 -16.87
N PHE A 4 11.45 -1.19 -17.32
CA PHE A 4 10.78 -0.19 -16.47
C PHE A 4 9.26 -0.12 -16.64
N GLU A 5 8.65 -1.04 -17.40
CA GLU A 5 7.18 -1.09 -17.61
C GLU A 5 6.47 -2.07 -16.70
N GLU A 6 7.17 -2.64 -15.72
CA GLU A 6 6.57 -3.59 -14.79
C GLU A 6 5.95 -2.83 -13.63
N GLN A 7 4.82 -2.18 -13.91
CA GLN A 7 3.88 -1.72 -12.90
C GLN A 7 3.25 -2.94 -12.19
N LYS A 8 4.07 -3.60 -11.37
CA LYS A 8 3.73 -4.82 -10.63
C LYS A 8 3.31 -4.46 -9.21
N PRO A 9 2.35 -5.20 -8.64
CA PRO A 9 2.05 -5.07 -7.23
C PRO A 9 3.23 -5.54 -6.38
N VAL A 10 3.49 -4.84 -5.28
CA VAL A 10 4.58 -5.11 -4.33
C VAL A 10 3.99 -5.46 -2.97
N VAL A 11 4.51 -6.50 -2.35
CA VAL A 11 4.18 -6.87 -0.96
C VAL A 11 5.25 -6.31 -0.04
N VAL A 12 4.84 -5.55 0.97
CA VAL A 12 5.70 -4.94 1.97
C VAL A 12 5.40 -5.58 3.33
N ASN A 13 6.42 -6.19 3.95
CA ASN A 13 6.34 -6.75 5.29
C ASN A 13 7.14 -5.88 6.27
N LEU A 14 6.46 -5.35 7.27
CA LEU A 14 6.97 -4.46 8.30
C LEU A 14 7.04 -5.13 9.68
N GLY A 15 6.89 -6.45 9.78
CA GLY A 15 6.78 -7.16 11.06
C GLY A 15 8.04 -7.11 11.93
N SER A 16 9.19 -6.78 11.35
CA SER A 16 10.45 -6.54 12.08
C SER A 16 10.78 -5.06 12.26
N VAL A 17 9.90 -4.16 11.80
CA VAL A 17 10.08 -2.71 11.89
C VAL A 17 9.34 -2.18 13.12
N GLN A 18 9.98 -1.28 13.86
CA GLN A 18 9.35 -0.62 15.00
C GLN A 18 8.10 0.14 14.55
N LYS A 19 7.02 0.06 15.34
CA LYS A 19 5.68 0.58 14.98
C LYS A 19 5.71 2.02 14.44
N GLU A 20 6.46 2.91 15.07
CA GLU A 20 6.59 4.32 14.66
C GLU A 20 7.25 4.46 13.27
N THR A 21 8.25 3.65 12.99
CA THR A 21 8.93 3.65 11.69
C THR A 21 8.05 2.99 10.63
N ALA A 22 7.33 1.93 10.98
CA ALA A 22 6.37 1.27 10.10
C ALA A 22 5.26 2.24 9.65
N GLN A 23 4.74 3.06 10.56
CA GLN A 23 3.76 4.12 10.25
C GLN A 23 4.32 5.12 9.23
N ARG A 24 5.53 5.64 9.47
CA ARG A 24 6.18 6.59 8.54
C ARG A 24 6.42 6.00 7.16
N ILE A 25 6.78 4.72 7.08
CA ILE A 25 6.93 4.01 5.80
C ILE A 25 5.59 3.93 5.07
N VAL A 26 4.52 3.53 5.77
CA VAL A 26 3.18 3.44 5.16
C VAL A 26 2.68 4.80 4.72
N ASP A 27 2.87 5.86 5.50
CA ASP A 27 2.48 7.22 5.14
C ASP A 27 3.23 7.71 3.89
N PHE A 28 4.55 7.44 3.80
CA PHE A 28 5.35 7.75 2.62
C PHE A 28 4.86 7.00 1.37
N LEU A 29 4.65 5.68 1.48
CA LEU A 29 4.16 4.86 0.37
C LEU A 29 2.76 5.31 -0.08
N SER A 30 1.90 5.67 0.87
CA SER A 30 0.55 6.16 0.57
C SER A 30 0.60 7.48 -0.20
N GLY A 31 1.50 8.40 0.18
CA GLY A 31 1.71 9.64 -0.57
C GLY A 31 2.27 9.42 -1.98
N ALA A 32 3.23 8.50 -2.12
CA ALA A 32 3.81 8.16 -3.42
C ALA A 32 2.79 7.49 -4.36
N ILE A 33 1.98 6.59 -3.82
CA ILE A 33 0.97 5.84 -4.59
C ILE A 33 -0.22 6.70 -4.95
N TYR A 34 -0.62 7.61 -4.07
CA TYR A 34 -1.61 8.64 -4.38
C TYR A 34 -1.19 9.49 -5.59
N ALA A 35 0.09 9.88 -5.68
CA ALA A 35 0.61 10.64 -6.83
C ALA A 35 0.64 9.83 -8.13
N LEU A 36 0.65 8.49 -8.04
CA LEU A 36 0.68 7.58 -9.18
C LEU A 36 -0.70 6.98 -9.54
N ASP A 37 -1.76 7.49 -8.89
CA ASP A 37 -3.14 6.99 -9.00
C ASP A 37 -3.26 5.47 -8.74
N GLY A 38 -2.39 4.95 -7.86
CA GLY A 38 -2.40 3.55 -7.46
C GLY A 38 -3.19 3.31 -6.18
N ASN A 39 -3.17 2.06 -5.73
CA ASN A 39 -3.82 1.62 -4.50
C ASN A 39 -2.82 0.99 -3.51
N ILE A 40 -3.08 1.17 -2.22
CA ILE A 40 -2.35 0.50 -1.13
C ILE A 40 -3.37 -0.22 -0.25
N GLN A 41 -3.12 -1.49 0.08
CA GLN A 41 -4.00 -2.30 0.90
C GLN A 41 -3.28 -3.00 2.05
N LYS A 42 -3.87 -2.92 3.24
CA LYS A 42 -3.39 -3.70 4.39
C LYS A 42 -3.98 -5.11 4.34
N VAL A 43 -3.13 -6.13 4.32
CA VAL A 43 -3.56 -7.54 4.28
C VAL A 43 -3.38 -8.26 5.61
N SER A 44 -2.50 -7.76 6.47
CA SER A 44 -2.31 -8.23 7.85
C SER A 44 -1.72 -7.10 8.72
N SER A 45 -1.56 -7.30 10.02
CA SER A 45 -1.06 -6.31 10.99
C SER A 45 0.15 -5.52 10.48
N ASP A 46 1.09 -6.21 9.84
CA ASP A 46 2.35 -5.66 9.37
C ASP A 46 2.61 -5.89 7.88
N ILE A 47 1.63 -6.41 7.13
CA ILE A 47 1.79 -6.73 5.70
C ILE A 47 0.87 -5.86 4.87
N PHE A 48 1.44 -5.22 3.84
CA PHE A 48 0.77 -4.29 2.94
C PHE A 48 1.02 -4.70 1.49
N ILE A 49 0.02 -4.51 0.63
CA ILE A 49 0.13 -4.63 -0.82
C ILE A 49 0.07 -3.24 -1.40
N VAL A 50 0.96 -2.93 -2.33
CA VAL A 50 1.01 -1.68 -3.07
C VAL A 50 0.85 -2.01 -4.54
N ALA A 51 -0.21 -1.52 -5.18
CA ALA A 51 -0.50 -1.75 -6.59
C ALA A 51 -0.56 -0.41 -7.35
N PRO A 52 0.18 -0.25 -8.46
CA PRO A 52 0.01 0.90 -9.36
C PRO A 52 -1.33 0.87 -10.13
N HIS A 53 -1.70 2.00 -10.75
CA HIS A 53 -3.00 2.26 -11.40
C HIS A 53 -3.51 1.22 -12.41
N ASN A 54 -2.61 0.38 -12.95
CA ASN A 54 -2.91 -0.65 -13.94
C ASN A 54 -3.27 -2.02 -13.32
N VAL A 55 -3.21 -2.17 -12.01
CA VAL A 55 -3.48 -3.43 -11.30
C VAL A 55 -4.58 -3.20 -10.26
N ASP A 56 -5.77 -3.73 -10.55
CA ASP A 56 -6.89 -3.69 -9.62
C ASP A 56 -6.76 -4.82 -8.59
N ILE A 57 -6.85 -4.48 -7.30
CA ILE A 57 -6.74 -5.45 -6.22
C ILE A 57 -8.14 -6.00 -5.92
N MET A 58 -8.55 -7.02 -6.67
CA MET A 58 -9.80 -7.73 -6.38
C MET A 58 -9.61 -8.65 -5.17
N GLY A 59 -10.16 -8.26 -4.03
CA GLY A 59 -10.22 -9.10 -2.84
C GLY A 59 -11.26 -8.59 -1.86
N ASP A 60 -12.20 -9.45 -1.49
CA ASP A 60 -13.18 -9.25 -0.39
C ASP A 60 -12.47 -9.35 0.99
N LEU A 61 -11.38 -8.60 1.12
CA LEU A 61 -10.68 -8.38 2.38
C LEU A 61 -11.43 -7.25 3.07
N LYS A 62 -12.40 -7.61 3.92
CA LYS A 62 -13.18 -6.71 4.76
C LYS A 62 -12.34 -5.51 5.25
N GLY A 63 -12.50 -4.38 4.59
CA GLY A 63 -11.72 -3.18 4.84
C GLY A 63 -11.72 -2.27 3.62
N ASP A 64 -12.83 -1.57 3.40
CA ASP A 64 -13.00 -0.51 2.40
C ASP A 64 -11.77 0.40 2.30
N ILE A 65 -11.09 0.42 1.15
CA ILE A 65 -10.20 1.53 0.77
C ILE A 65 -10.13 1.67 -0.77
N THR A 66 -11.03 2.50 -1.30
CA THR A 66 -10.85 3.25 -2.55
C THR A 66 -10.07 4.52 -2.23
N ALA A 67 -8.87 4.70 -2.79
CA ALA A 67 -8.06 5.94 -2.85
C ALA A 67 -7.88 6.79 -1.56
N LYS A 68 -8.34 6.29 -0.41
CA LYS A 68 -8.58 7.05 0.81
C LYS A 68 -8.27 6.17 2.00
N ALA A 69 -7.09 5.53 1.98
CA ALA A 69 -6.57 4.76 3.11
C ALA A 69 -6.26 5.72 4.27
N VAL A 70 -7.32 6.16 4.94
CA VAL A 70 -7.24 6.84 6.24
C VAL A 70 -7.00 5.72 7.24
N PHE A 71 -5.73 5.49 7.51
CA PHE A 71 -5.37 4.46 8.45
C PHE A 71 -5.77 4.86 9.89
N PRO A 72 -6.09 3.91 10.78
CA PRO A 72 -6.62 4.21 12.11
C PRO A 72 -5.70 5.05 13.00
N TRP A 73 -4.40 5.14 12.67
CA TRP A 73 -3.41 5.96 13.39
C TRP A 73 -3.35 7.41 12.91
N SER A 74 -4.01 7.75 11.80
CA SER A 74 -4.13 9.11 11.29
C SER A 74 -5.29 9.88 11.92
N LYS A 75 -5.91 9.35 12.98
CA LYS A 75 -7.01 9.96 13.74
C LYS A 75 -6.58 10.33 15.15
#